data_AF-A0A7U2MTY7-F1
#
_entry.id   AF-A0A7U2MTY7-F1
#
_cell.length_a   1.000
_cell.length_b   1.000
_cell.length_c   1.000
_cell.angle_alpha   90.00
_cell.angle_beta   90.00
_cell.angle_gamma   90.00
#
_symmetry.space_group_name_H-M   'P 1'
#
loop_
_entity.id
_entity.type
_entity.pdbx_description
1 polymer ?
#
loop_
_entity_poly.entity_id
_entity_poly.type
_entity_poly.pdbx_seq_one_letter_code
_entity_poly.pdbx_strand_id
1 'polypeptide(L)'
;MQFKLSALTALLAASASVYADSISGSKVTNILDTLTKGARDLNSSLQSTQDASSTGQTILSGEQKAMAEKQDALLSLAAEGDRRVAPKDQSAVCQSLLTYFKAEQELLLTIIEKREIIQFPLGTAPIATALGADQEMTDAVSYDVMRKASICSDDVKNHHWMTKAAFTQASARYTLPTNPIS
;
A
#
# COMPACT_ATOMS: atom_id res chain seq x y z
N MET A 1 -4.11 -40.89 -51.95
CA MET A 1 -3.54 -40.67 -50.60
C MET A 1 -4.43 -39.69 -49.87
N GLN A 2 -5.14 -40.13 -48.83
CA GLN A 2 -5.93 -39.25 -47.95
C GLN A 2 -5.13 -39.01 -46.68
N PHE A 3 -4.51 -37.83 -46.54
CA PHE A 3 -3.90 -37.42 -45.28
C PHE A 3 -4.98 -36.79 -44.39
N LYS A 4 -5.27 -37.47 -43.29
CA LYS A 4 -6.25 -37.08 -42.27
C LYS A 4 -5.78 -35.81 -41.55
N LEU A 5 -6.53 -34.72 -41.73
CA LEU A 5 -6.45 -33.49 -40.92
C LEU A 5 -7.04 -33.73 -39.52
N SER A 6 -6.32 -34.45 -38.66
CA SER A 6 -6.82 -34.76 -37.30
C SER A 6 -5.76 -34.58 -36.21
N ALA A 7 -4.87 -33.61 -36.35
CA ALA A 7 -3.81 -33.34 -35.38
C ALA A 7 -3.73 -31.87 -34.89
N LEU A 8 -4.73 -31.03 -35.17
CA LEU A 8 -4.69 -29.61 -34.80
C LEU A 8 -5.57 -29.23 -33.58
N THR A 9 -6.43 -30.14 -33.10
CA THR A 9 -7.27 -29.88 -31.91
C THR A 9 -6.63 -30.29 -30.58
N ALA A 10 -5.52 -31.03 -30.59
CA ALA A 10 -4.87 -31.50 -29.35
C ALA A 10 -3.93 -30.45 -28.70
N LEU A 11 -3.50 -29.42 -29.43
CA LEU A 11 -2.52 -28.43 -28.91
C LEU A 11 -3.16 -27.23 -28.18
N LEU A 12 -4.47 -27.04 -28.26
CA LEU A 12 -5.18 -25.95 -27.55
C LEU A 12 -5.73 -26.36 -26.17
N ALA A 13 -5.80 -27.66 -25.89
CA ALA A 13 -6.25 -28.18 -24.60
C ALA A 13 -5.13 -28.20 -23.54
N ALA A 14 -3.86 -28.19 -23.97
CA ALA A 14 -2.70 -28.23 -23.07
C ALA A 14 -2.36 -26.87 -22.41
N SER A 15 -2.96 -25.76 -22.86
CA SER A 15 -2.77 -24.43 -22.26
C SER A 15 -3.85 -24.05 -21.25
N ALA A 16 -4.90 -24.87 -21.08
CA ALA A 16 -6.01 -24.58 -20.17
C ALA A 16 -5.71 -24.93 -18.70
N SER A 17 -4.63 -25.67 -18.42
CA SER A 17 -4.29 -26.13 -17.07
C SER A 17 -3.64 -25.07 -16.17
N VAL A 18 -3.30 -23.88 -16.69
CA VAL A 18 -2.62 -22.81 -15.92
C VAL A 18 -3.61 -21.87 -15.22
N TYR A 19 -4.91 -21.92 -15.57
CA TYR A 19 -5.91 -20.98 -15.02
C TYR A 19 -6.64 -21.46 -13.76
N ALA A 20 -6.42 -22.72 -13.33
CA ALA A 20 -7.10 -23.26 -12.16
C ALA A 20 -6.50 -22.82 -10.82
N ASP A 21 -5.29 -22.24 -10.83
CA ASP A 21 -4.55 -21.95 -9.60
C ASP A 21 -4.24 -20.45 -9.36
N SER A 22 -4.98 -19.56 -10.01
CA SER A 22 -4.82 -18.11 -9.83
C SER A 22 -5.71 -17.54 -8.72
N ILE A 23 -5.22 -16.52 -8.02
CA ILE A 23 -6.06 -15.71 -7.13
C ILE A 23 -6.91 -14.74 -7.96
N SER A 24 -8.14 -14.48 -7.47
CA SER A 24 -9.01 -13.47 -8.05
C SER A 24 -8.38 -12.09 -7.88
N GLY A 25 -8.27 -11.31 -8.96
CA GLY A 25 -7.81 -9.93 -8.85
C GLY A 25 -8.72 -9.08 -7.95
N SER A 26 -10.03 -9.37 -7.92
CA SER A 26 -10.98 -8.66 -7.05
C SER A 26 -10.63 -8.77 -5.56
N LYS A 27 -10.04 -9.89 -5.13
CA LYS A 27 -9.59 -10.05 -3.76
C LYS A 27 -8.46 -9.07 -3.44
N VAL A 28 -7.48 -8.96 -4.35
CA VAL A 28 -6.32 -8.09 -4.16
C VAL A 28 -6.71 -6.61 -4.32
N THR A 29 -7.56 -6.27 -5.29
CA THR A 29 -8.06 -4.88 -5.43
C THR A 29 -8.87 -4.45 -4.21
N ASN A 30 -9.73 -5.32 -3.65
CA ASN A 30 -10.49 -4.98 -2.44
C ASN A 30 -9.58 -4.69 -1.24
N ILE A 31 -8.50 -5.45 -1.07
CA ILE A 31 -7.49 -5.18 -0.05
C ILE A 31 -6.90 -3.78 -0.25
N LEU A 32 -6.46 -3.47 -1.47
CA LEU A 32 -5.87 -2.18 -1.81
C LEU A 32 -6.86 -1.02 -1.67
N ASP A 33 -8.13 -1.24 -1.99
CA ASP A 33 -9.19 -0.25 -1.86
C ASP A 33 -9.48 0.06 -0.39
N THR A 34 -9.45 -0.96 0.49
CA THR A 34 -9.55 -0.76 1.95
C THR A 34 -8.39 0.08 2.47
N LEU A 35 -7.15 -0.25 2.09
CA LEU A 35 -5.97 0.52 2.51
C LEU A 35 -6.01 1.96 1.97
N THR A 36 -6.38 2.13 0.70
CA THR A 36 -6.56 3.45 0.08
C THR A 36 -7.59 4.28 0.82
N LYS A 37 -8.71 3.67 1.22
CA LYS A 37 -9.75 4.33 1.99
C LYS A 37 -9.23 4.72 3.38
N GLY A 38 -8.54 3.82 4.07
CA GLY A 38 -7.93 4.10 5.38
C GLY A 38 -7.02 5.33 5.33
N ALA A 39 -6.13 5.39 4.34
CA ALA A 39 -5.24 6.53 4.12
C ALA A 39 -6.01 7.84 3.89
N ARG A 40 -7.03 7.82 3.03
CA ARG A 40 -7.87 9.01 2.73
C ARG A 40 -8.70 9.47 3.93
N ASP A 41 -9.25 8.53 4.69
CA ASP A 41 -10.06 8.82 5.88
C ASP A 41 -9.19 9.48 6.97
N LEU A 42 -7.96 8.98 7.18
CA LEU A 42 -7.00 9.60 8.09
C LEU A 42 -6.58 10.99 7.59
N ASN A 43 -6.24 11.12 6.31
CA ASN A 43 -5.86 12.40 5.71
C ASN A 43 -6.95 13.45 5.91
N SER A 44 -8.21 13.09 5.63
CA SER A 44 -9.38 13.97 5.81
C SER A 44 -9.57 14.36 7.28
N SER A 45 -9.34 13.43 8.21
CA SER A 45 -9.39 13.69 9.66
C SER A 45 -8.31 14.67 10.11
N LEU A 46 -7.10 14.57 9.54
CA LEU A 46 -6.02 15.51 9.85
C LEU A 46 -6.29 16.90 9.27
N GLN A 47 -6.85 16.98 8.07
CA GLN A 47 -7.21 18.26 7.46
C GLN A 47 -8.25 19.03 8.28
N SER A 48 -9.20 18.33 8.92
CA SER A 48 -10.22 18.95 9.78
C SER A 48 -9.74 19.26 11.20
N THR A 49 -8.66 18.64 11.67
CA THR A 49 -8.12 18.83 13.02
C THR A 49 -7.19 20.04 13.09
N GLN A 50 -7.43 20.96 14.02
CA GLN A 50 -6.65 22.21 14.16
C GLN A 50 -5.88 22.31 15.47
N ASP A 51 -6.30 21.62 16.54
CA ASP A 51 -5.61 21.66 17.82
C ASP A 51 -4.47 20.63 17.90
N ALA A 52 -3.39 21.03 18.56
CA ALA A 52 -2.14 20.26 18.65
C ALA A 52 -2.33 18.86 19.25
N SER A 53 -3.09 18.76 20.35
CA SER A 53 -3.29 17.52 21.09
C SER A 53 -4.09 16.51 20.27
N SER A 54 -5.20 16.94 19.65
CA SER A 54 -6.01 16.08 18.81
C SER A 54 -5.29 15.72 17.52
N THR A 55 -4.43 16.59 16.99
CA THR A 55 -3.62 16.28 15.82
C THR A 55 -2.65 15.13 16.12
N GLY A 56 -1.83 15.24 17.17
CA GLY A 56 -0.88 14.20 17.53
C GLY A 56 -1.57 12.85 17.82
N GLN A 57 -2.69 12.89 18.54
CA GLN A 57 -3.47 11.68 18.83
C GLN A 57 -4.12 11.08 17.57
N THR A 58 -4.63 11.91 16.65
CA THR A 58 -5.22 11.46 15.39
C THR A 58 -4.20 10.78 14.50
N ILE A 59 -2.99 11.34 14.39
CA ILE A 59 -1.89 10.69 13.66
C ILE A 59 -1.58 9.36 14.32
N LEU A 60 -1.29 9.35 15.63
CA LEU A 60 -0.87 8.12 16.31
C LEU A 60 -1.90 6.99 16.20
N SER A 61 -3.18 7.27 16.45
CA SER A 61 -4.23 6.25 16.36
C SER A 61 -4.52 5.85 14.91
N GLY A 62 -4.40 6.79 13.98
CA GLY A 62 -4.54 6.56 12.55
C GLY A 62 -3.47 5.62 12.01
N GLU A 63 -2.21 5.88 12.29
CA GLU A 63 -1.07 5.03 11.91
C GLU A 63 -1.19 3.63 12.55
N GLN A 64 -1.59 3.55 13.82
CA GLN A 64 -1.85 2.27 14.49
C GLN A 64 -2.95 1.46 13.82
N LYS A 65 -4.03 2.13 13.39
CA LYS A 65 -5.11 1.50 12.64
C LYS A 65 -4.62 1.06 11.25
N ALA A 66 -3.88 1.90 10.53
CA ALA A 66 -3.34 1.59 9.21
C ALA A 66 -2.41 0.35 9.26
N MET A 67 -1.57 0.26 10.29
CA MET A 67 -0.74 -0.93 10.53
C MET A 67 -1.57 -2.19 10.74
N ALA A 68 -2.64 -2.12 11.52
CA ALA A 68 -3.53 -3.27 11.73
C ALA A 68 -4.21 -3.71 10.42
N GLU A 69 -4.69 -2.76 9.62
CA GLU A 69 -5.29 -3.05 8.31
C GLU A 69 -4.28 -3.67 7.34
N LYS A 70 -3.02 -3.21 7.35
CA LYS A 70 -1.93 -3.79 6.54
C LYS A 70 -1.51 -5.17 7.02
N GLN A 71 -1.52 -5.41 8.33
CA GLN A 71 -1.28 -6.73 8.91
C GLN A 71 -2.37 -7.72 8.48
N ASP A 72 -3.64 -7.32 8.50
CA ASP A 72 -4.76 -8.13 8.00
C ASP A 72 -4.66 -8.40 6.49
N ALA A 73 -4.23 -7.39 5.72
CA ALA A 73 -3.93 -7.53 4.30
C ALA A 73 -2.84 -8.57 4.05
N LEU A 74 -1.73 -8.51 4.80
CA LEU A 74 -0.62 -9.47 4.70
C LEU A 74 -1.08 -10.90 5.01
N LEU A 75 -1.85 -11.09 6.08
CA LEU A 75 -2.40 -12.41 6.42
C LEU A 75 -3.31 -12.93 5.30
N SER A 76 -4.15 -12.06 4.74
CA SER A 76 -5.07 -12.39 3.64
C SER A 76 -4.36 -12.78 2.35
N LEU A 77 -3.22 -12.14 2.06
CA LEU A 77 -2.37 -12.41 0.89
C LEU A 77 -1.49 -13.66 1.11
N ALA A 78 -0.96 -13.85 2.32
CA ALA A 78 -0.17 -15.02 2.71
C ALA A 78 -0.99 -16.31 2.68
N ALA A 79 -2.28 -16.25 3.01
CA ALA A 79 -3.21 -17.38 2.90
C ALA A 79 -3.33 -17.94 1.46
N GLU A 80 -2.95 -17.15 0.44
CA GLU A 80 -2.91 -17.58 -0.95
C GLU A 80 -1.55 -18.16 -1.38
N GLY A 81 -0.56 -18.21 -0.47
CA GLY A 81 0.77 -18.73 -0.75
C GLY A 81 1.45 -18.04 -1.95
N ASP A 82 1.97 -18.84 -2.87
CA ASP A 82 2.69 -18.37 -4.07
C ASP A 82 1.80 -18.18 -5.30
N ARG A 83 0.48 -18.34 -5.15
CA ARG A 83 -0.48 -18.16 -6.23
C ARG A 83 -0.44 -16.72 -6.76
N ARG A 84 -0.43 -16.59 -8.08
CA ARG A 84 -0.40 -15.30 -8.79
C ARG A 84 -1.80 -14.84 -9.16
N VAL A 85 -1.96 -13.53 -9.32
CA VAL A 85 -3.19 -12.92 -9.84
C VAL A 85 -3.45 -13.40 -11.26
N ALA A 86 -4.71 -13.72 -11.57
CA ALA A 86 -5.12 -14.14 -12.90
C ALA A 86 -4.64 -13.12 -13.95
N PRO A 87 -4.06 -13.54 -15.09
CA PRO A 87 -3.45 -12.62 -16.07
C PRO A 87 -4.34 -11.45 -16.49
N LYS A 88 -5.65 -11.72 -16.67
CA LYS A 88 -6.65 -10.71 -17.05
C LYS A 88 -6.88 -9.62 -16.01
N ASP A 89 -6.58 -9.89 -14.73
CA ASP A 89 -6.88 -8.97 -13.63
C ASP A 89 -5.63 -8.20 -13.14
N GLN A 90 -4.43 -8.60 -13.57
CA GLN A 90 -3.19 -8.02 -13.03
C GLN A 90 -3.10 -6.50 -13.29
N SER A 91 -3.56 -6.02 -14.45
CA SER A 91 -3.55 -4.59 -14.76
C SER A 91 -4.42 -3.80 -13.78
N ALA A 92 -5.58 -4.33 -13.40
CA ALA A 92 -6.46 -3.69 -12.43
C ALA A 92 -5.82 -3.64 -11.05
N VAL A 93 -5.18 -4.74 -10.62
CA VAL A 93 -4.42 -4.78 -9.36
C VAL A 93 -3.30 -3.74 -9.34
N CYS A 94 -2.53 -3.60 -10.42
CA CYS A 94 -1.46 -2.60 -10.50
C CYS A 94 -1.99 -1.16 -10.45
N GLN A 95 -3.17 -0.89 -11.05
CA GLN A 95 -3.81 0.44 -10.95
C GLN A 95 -4.36 0.73 -9.55
N SER A 96 -4.94 -0.27 -8.87
CA SER A 96 -5.33 -0.14 -7.46
C SER A 96 -4.10 0.10 -6.58
N LEU A 97 -2.97 -0.58 -6.85
CA LEU A 97 -1.74 -0.39 -6.08
C LEU A 97 -1.17 1.03 -6.27
N LEU A 98 -1.16 1.54 -7.49
CA LEU A 98 -0.79 2.93 -7.77
C LEU A 98 -1.70 3.93 -7.05
N THR A 99 -3.00 3.66 -7.03
CA THR A 99 -3.99 4.50 -6.35
C THR A 99 -3.75 4.53 -4.85
N TYR A 100 -3.45 3.38 -4.25
CA TYR A 100 -3.05 3.27 -2.86
C TYR A 100 -1.79 4.10 -2.58
N PHE A 101 -0.73 3.96 -3.37
CA PHE A 101 0.50 4.73 -3.17
C PHE A 101 0.28 6.24 -3.20
N LYS A 102 -0.56 6.73 -4.12
CA LYS A 102 -0.88 8.16 -4.19
C LYS A 102 -1.63 8.64 -2.95
N ALA A 103 -2.60 7.88 -2.47
CA ALA A 103 -3.33 8.20 -1.25
C ALA A 103 -2.40 8.23 -0.01
N GLU A 104 -1.47 7.28 0.08
CA GLU A 104 -0.49 7.24 1.17
C GLU A 104 0.48 8.43 1.10
N GLN A 105 0.95 8.78 -0.10
CA GLN A 105 1.84 9.93 -0.30
C GLN A 105 1.16 11.25 0.08
N GLU A 106 -0.12 11.42 -0.27
CA GLU A 106 -0.93 12.57 0.14
C GLU A 106 -1.10 12.65 1.65
N LEU A 107 -1.40 11.52 2.31
CA LEU A 107 -1.48 11.44 3.77
C LEU A 107 -0.15 11.84 4.43
N LEU A 108 0.96 11.28 3.97
CA LEU A 108 2.29 11.54 4.53
C LEU A 108 2.69 13.01 4.38
N LEU A 109 2.34 13.65 3.27
CA LEU A 109 2.53 15.08 3.09
C LEU A 109 1.76 15.88 4.12
N THR A 110 0.47 15.58 4.34
CA THR A 110 -0.34 16.22 5.38
C THR A 110 0.26 16.00 6.77
N ILE A 111 0.74 14.79 7.10
CA ILE A 111 1.41 14.50 8.37
C ILE A 111 2.65 15.37 8.55
N ILE A 112 3.45 15.56 7.51
CA ILE A 112 4.64 16.43 7.52
C ILE A 112 4.24 17.89 7.82
N GLU A 113 3.20 18.39 7.15
CA GLU A 113 2.69 19.75 7.33
C GLU A 113 2.16 19.98 8.77
N LYS A 114 1.48 18.97 9.32
CA LYS A 114 0.91 19.02 10.68
C LYS A 114 1.95 18.96 11.80
N ARG A 115 3.22 18.67 11.49
CA ARG A 115 4.24 18.57 12.53
C ARG A 115 4.41 19.85 13.33
N GLU A 116 4.30 21.02 12.71
CA GLU A 116 4.65 22.30 13.34
C GLU A 116 3.80 22.66 14.56
N ILE A 117 2.61 22.10 14.66
CA ILE A 117 1.70 22.33 15.77
C ILE A 117 1.88 21.31 16.92
N ILE A 118 2.72 20.28 16.76
CA ILE A 118 2.91 19.22 17.77
C ILE A 118 4.14 19.51 18.63
N GLN A 119 3.98 19.40 19.95
CA GLN A 119 5.06 19.68 20.90
C GLN A 119 6.15 18.61 20.86
N PHE A 120 7.37 19.04 20.56
CA PHE A 120 8.58 18.21 20.60
C PHE A 120 9.16 18.10 22.02
N PRO A 121 9.75 16.95 22.44
CA PRO A 121 9.75 15.64 21.77
C PRO A 121 8.60 14.71 22.21
N LEU A 122 7.93 15.03 23.32
CA LEU A 122 6.99 14.11 23.97
C LEU A 122 5.79 13.76 23.06
N GLY A 123 5.31 14.71 22.27
CA GLY A 123 4.23 14.46 21.31
C GLY A 123 4.69 13.82 20.00
N THR A 124 5.99 13.89 19.66
CA THR A 124 6.48 13.51 18.33
C THR A 124 7.14 12.14 18.28
N ALA A 125 7.78 11.69 19.35
CA ALA A 125 8.47 10.39 19.37
C ALA A 125 7.54 9.18 19.12
N PRO A 126 6.35 9.08 19.73
CA PRO A 126 5.41 7.98 19.43
C PRO A 126 4.96 7.96 17.97
N ILE A 127 4.78 9.14 17.37
CA ILE A 127 4.38 9.28 15.97
C ILE A 127 5.50 8.79 15.04
N ALA A 128 6.75 9.17 15.30
CA ALA A 128 7.89 8.69 14.51
C ALA A 128 8.01 7.16 14.55
N THR A 129 7.80 6.53 15.71
CA THR A 129 7.78 5.07 15.84
C THR A 129 6.63 4.46 15.03
N ALA A 130 5.42 5.03 15.11
CA ALA A 130 4.27 4.53 14.37
C ALA A 130 4.48 4.62 12.85
N LEU A 131 5.00 5.76 12.36
CA LEU A 131 5.35 5.94 10.93
C LEU A 131 6.41 4.95 10.45
N GLY A 132 7.42 4.65 11.27
CA GLY A 132 8.44 3.66 10.93
C GLY A 132 7.86 2.25 10.78
N ALA A 133 7.01 1.84 11.73
CA ALA A 133 6.34 0.55 11.67
C ALA A 133 5.31 0.47 10.52
N ASP A 134 4.63 1.59 10.22
CA ASP A 134 3.70 1.65 9.09
C ASP A 134 4.41 1.57 7.73
N GLN A 135 5.62 2.15 7.63
CA GLN A 135 6.49 1.97 6.46
C GLN A 135 6.85 0.49 6.25
N GLU A 136 7.23 -0.24 7.32
CA GLU A 136 7.58 -1.66 7.22
C GLU A 136 6.39 -2.50 6.71
N MET A 137 5.19 -2.23 7.21
CA MET A 137 3.97 -2.91 6.77
C MET A 137 3.59 -2.55 5.33
N THR A 138 3.74 -1.27 4.95
CA THR A 138 3.54 -0.80 3.58
C THR A 138 4.49 -1.49 2.61
N ASP A 139 5.77 -1.59 2.99
CA ASP A 139 6.78 -2.28 2.19
C ASP A 139 6.38 -3.75 1.97
N ALA A 140 6.03 -4.46 3.04
CA ALA A 140 5.64 -5.87 2.98
C ALA A 140 4.41 -6.11 2.08
N VAL A 141 3.33 -5.33 2.25
CA VAL A 141 2.13 -5.43 1.40
C VAL A 141 2.47 -5.16 -0.06
N SER A 142 3.25 -4.10 -0.31
CA SER A 142 3.66 -3.69 -1.65
C SER A 142 4.43 -4.78 -2.37
N TYR A 143 5.42 -5.39 -1.70
CA TYR A 143 6.20 -6.48 -2.27
C TYR A 143 5.33 -7.69 -2.60
N ASP A 144 4.43 -8.09 -1.70
CA ASP A 144 3.62 -9.28 -1.94
C ASP A 144 2.60 -9.06 -3.06
N VAL A 145 1.99 -7.87 -3.14
CA VAL A 145 1.10 -7.50 -4.25
C VAL A 145 1.87 -7.47 -5.57
N MET A 146 3.03 -6.81 -5.65
CA MET A 146 3.84 -6.75 -6.88
C MET A 146 4.35 -8.13 -7.32
N ARG A 147 4.67 -9.01 -6.36
CA ARG A 147 5.06 -10.40 -6.64
C ARG A 147 3.91 -11.21 -7.23
N LYS A 148 2.69 -11.03 -6.70
CA LYS A 148 1.49 -11.73 -7.18
C LYS A 148 0.95 -11.14 -8.50
N ALA A 149 1.10 -9.83 -8.73
CA ALA A 149 0.76 -9.12 -9.97
C ALA A 149 2.01 -8.64 -10.70
N SER A 150 2.78 -9.58 -11.26
CA SER A 150 4.13 -9.35 -11.78
C SER A 150 4.25 -8.39 -12.98
N ILE A 151 3.14 -8.03 -13.63
CA ILE A 151 3.18 -7.11 -14.79
C ILE A 151 3.18 -5.63 -14.40
N CYS A 152 3.16 -5.28 -13.10
CA CYS A 152 3.17 -3.87 -12.70
C CYS A 152 4.39 -3.16 -13.30
N SER A 153 4.13 -2.02 -13.94
CA SER A 153 5.14 -1.25 -14.64
C SER A 153 6.17 -0.70 -13.67
N ASP A 154 7.33 -0.31 -14.21
CA ASP A 154 8.36 0.34 -13.40
C ASP A 154 7.90 1.68 -12.81
N ASP A 155 6.92 2.34 -13.43
CA ASP A 155 6.24 3.50 -12.86
C ASP A 155 5.53 3.18 -11.54
N VAL A 156 4.76 2.08 -11.48
CA VAL A 156 4.12 1.63 -10.23
C VAL A 156 5.16 1.27 -9.17
N LYS A 157 6.27 0.62 -9.57
CA LYS A 157 7.38 0.31 -8.66
C LYS A 157 8.11 1.57 -8.18
N ASN A 158 8.22 2.60 -9.02
CA ASN A 158 8.79 3.88 -8.62
C ASN A 158 7.92 4.57 -7.57
N HIS A 159 6.60 4.48 -7.68
CA HIS A 159 5.70 4.99 -6.65
C HIS A 159 5.89 4.31 -5.28
N HIS A 160 6.22 3.02 -5.23
CA HIS A 160 6.62 2.35 -3.98
C HIS A 160 7.84 3.04 -3.34
N TRP A 161 8.90 3.31 -4.11
CA TRP A 161 10.09 4.00 -3.61
C TRP A 161 9.80 5.45 -3.18
N MET A 162 8.93 6.15 -3.90
CA MET A 162 8.48 7.49 -3.51
C MET A 162 7.70 7.46 -2.18
N THR A 163 6.80 6.49 -2.00
CA THR A 163 6.07 6.31 -0.74
C THR A 163 7.03 6.01 0.42
N LYS A 164 8.01 5.13 0.20
CA LYS A 164 9.06 4.84 1.19
C LYS A 164 9.86 6.09 1.57
N ALA A 165 10.25 6.90 0.58
CA ALA A 165 10.94 8.16 0.83
C ALA A 165 10.06 9.15 1.63
N ALA A 166 8.76 9.21 1.34
CA ALA A 166 7.81 10.04 2.09
C ALA A 166 7.68 9.60 3.55
N PHE A 167 7.60 8.29 3.85
CA PHE A 167 7.63 7.78 5.22
C PHE A 167 8.92 8.15 5.95
N THR A 168 10.06 7.99 5.28
CA THR A 168 11.37 8.38 5.83
C THR A 168 11.42 9.87 6.14
N GLN A 169 10.92 10.72 5.24
CA GLN A 169 10.85 12.17 5.43
C GLN A 169 9.91 12.54 6.59
N ALA A 170 8.73 11.93 6.66
CA ALA A 170 7.78 12.13 7.75
C ALA A 170 8.42 11.74 9.09
N SER A 171 8.96 10.53 9.20
CA SER A 171 9.65 10.05 10.41
C SER A 171 10.78 10.98 10.85
N ALA A 172 11.61 11.45 9.90
CA ALA A 172 12.68 12.41 10.19
C ALA A 172 12.13 13.75 10.74
N ARG A 173 11.02 14.25 10.19
CA ARG A 173 10.41 15.51 10.65
C ARG A 173 9.91 15.42 12.11
N TYR A 174 9.48 14.23 12.54
CA TYR A 174 9.00 13.97 13.90
C TYR A 174 10.10 13.58 14.91
N THR A 175 11.32 13.29 14.45
CA THR A 175 12.48 13.02 15.32
C THR A 175 13.37 14.24 15.55
N LEU A 176 13.24 15.28 14.73
CA LEU A 176 14.03 16.51 14.84
C LEU A 176 13.24 17.62 15.58
N PRO A 177 13.91 18.56 16.27
CA PRO A 177 13.28 19.79 16.78
C PRO A 177 12.72 20.66 15.65
N THR A 178 11.62 21.37 15.88
CA THR A 178 11.24 22.51 15.04
C THR A 178 12.31 23.58 15.25
N ASN A 179 12.92 24.11 14.18
CA ASN A 179 13.72 25.33 14.36
C ASN A 179 12.75 26.41 14.84
N PRO A 180 12.94 26.99 16.04
CA PRO A 180 12.28 28.24 16.33
C PRO A 180 12.93 29.27 15.41
N ILE A 181 12.12 30.06 14.71
CA ILE A 181 12.51 31.20 13.86
C ILE A 181 12.70 30.85 12.36
N SER A 182 11.67 31.19 11.59
CA SER A 182 11.80 31.96 10.35
C SER A 182 10.67 32.98 10.32
#